data_AF-A0A850MHW9-F1
#
_entry.id   AF-A0A850MHW9-F1
#
_cell.length_a   1.000
_cell.length_b   1.000
_cell.length_c   1.000
_cell.angle_alpha   90.00
_cell.angle_beta   90.00
_cell.angle_gamma   90.00
#
_symmetry.space_group_name_H-M   'P 1'
#
loop_
_entity.id
_entity.type
_entity.pdbx_description
1 polymer ?
#
loop_
_entity_poly.entity_id
_entity_poly.type
_entity_poly.pdbx_seq_one_letter_code
_entity_poly.pdbx_strand_id
1 'polypeptide(L)'
;MEKPTFSKEELEQKTISELLNLLSDAKRLKKASKIGYKDIRIIFQSEEEEGYMYEIKGSKQTYFLRIDYKNKALIHNCDDWMRRGMREYRLCKHFLRIFQEIYEKEAKEILIDLLLNTWSFLDSDDYLGY
;
A
#
# COMPACT_ATOMS: atom_id res chain seq x y z
N MET A 1 -10.34 14.35 -11.65
CA MET A 1 -10.71 14.55 -10.23
C MET A 1 -9.51 15.20 -9.56
N GLU A 2 -9.68 16.40 -9.00
CA GLU A 2 -8.66 17.00 -8.15
C GLU A 2 -8.53 16.18 -6.86
N LYS A 3 -7.30 15.86 -6.46
CA LYS A 3 -7.03 15.17 -5.20
C LYS A 3 -7.49 16.13 -4.08
N PRO A 4 -8.35 15.71 -3.13
CA PRO A 4 -8.67 16.56 -2.00
C PRO A 4 -7.37 16.96 -1.29
N THR A 5 -7.19 18.25 -1.11
CA THR A 5 -6.02 18.81 -0.43
C THR A 5 -6.26 18.69 1.06
N PHE A 6 -5.38 17.97 1.75
CA PHE A 6 -5.37 17.85 3.20
C PHE A 6 -4.17 18.61 3.78
N SER A 7 -4.32 19.18 4.97
CA SER A 7 -3.16 19.63 5.76
C SER A 7 -2.49 18.43 6.43
N LYS A 8 -1.19 18.55 6.74
CA LYS A 8 -0.48 17.48 7.45
C LYS A 8 -1.06 17.28 8.85
N GLU A 9 -1.35 18.37 9.55
CA GLU A 9 -1.92 18.38 10.90
C GLU A 9 -3.28 17.68 10.93
N GLU A 10 -4.14 17.92 9.93
CA GLU A 10 -5.44 17.26 9.79
C GLU A 10 -5.31 15.73 9.65
N LEU A 11 -4.29 15.26 8.92
CA LEU A 11 -4.04 13.84 8.73
C LEU A 11 -3.38 13.19 9.95
N GLU A 12 -2.51 13.91 10.66
CA GLU A 12 -1.86 13.44 11.89
C GLU A 12 -2.86 13.18 13.02
N GLN A 13 -4.02 13.84 13.03
CA GLN A 13 -5.09 13.56 13.99
C GLN A 13 -5.93 12.30 13.64
N LYS A 14 -5.78 11.76 12.43
CA LYS A 14 -6.55 10.59 11.98
C LYS A 14 -5.92 9.28 12.48
N THR A 15 -6.79 8.29 12.70
CA THR A 15 -6.42 6.89 12.92
C THR A 15 -5.98 6.24 11.60
N ILE A 16 -5.25 5.11 11.69
CA ILE A 16 -4.90 4.29 10.51
C ILE A 16 -6.15 3.92 9.70
N SER A 17 -7.23 3.53 10.37
CA SER A 17 -8.48 3.17 9.71
C SER A 17 -9.06 4.33 8.89
N GLU A 18 -9.05 5.55 9.45
CA GLU A 18 -9.52 6.74 8.73
C GLU A 18 -8.62 7.08 7.54
N LEU A 19 -7.30 7.00 7.70
CA LEU A 19 -6.35 7.23 6.60
C LEU A 19 -6.54 6.22 5.46
N LEU A 20 -6.70 4.93 5.79
CA LEU A 20 -6.96 3.89 4.79
C LEU A 20 -8.32 4.05 4.09
N ASN A 21 -9.31 4.63 4.75
CA ASN A 21 -10.59 4.98 4.13
C ASN A 21 -10.46 6.10 3.09
N LEU A 22 -9.52 7.03 3.27
CA LEU A 22 -9.24 8.07 2.26
C LEU A 22 -8.59 7.49 1.00
N LEU A 23 -7.86 6.38 1.13
CA LEU A 23 -7.14 5.71 0.05
C LEU A 23 -7.89 4.48 -0.51
N SER A 24 -9.14 4.24 -0.10
CA SER A 24 -9.91 3.06 -0.54
C SER A 24 -11.42 3.21 -0.33
N ASP A 25 -12.13 2.08 -0.31
CA ASP A 25 -13.54 2.01 0.10
C ASP A 25 -13.78 0.89 1.13
N ALA A 26 -14.91 0.99 1.84
CA ALA A 26 -15.27 0.04 2.89
C ALA A 26 -15.33 -1.43 2.41
N LYS A 27 -15.71 -1.66 1.14
CA LYS A 27 -15.77 -3.01 0.57
C LYS A 27 -14.38 -3.60 0.37
N ARG A 28 -13.41 -2.79 -0.08
CA ARG A 28 -12.00 -3.17 -0.23
C ARG A 28 -11.33 -3.38 1.14
N LEU A 29 -11.60 -2.51 2.11
CA LEU A 29 -11.11 -2.68 3.49
C LEU A 29 -11.59 -3.98 4.13
N LYS A 30 -12.89 -4.29 4.00
CA LYS A 30 -13.45 -5.56 4.49
C LYS A 30 -12.82 -6.78 3.82
N LYS A 31 -12.38 -6.66 2.55
CA LYS A 31 -11.65 -7.73 1.87
C LYS A 31 -10.21 -7.84 2.37
N ALA A 32 -9.56 -6.72 2.67
CA ALA A 32 -8.21 -6.69 3.23
C ALA A 32 -8.15 -7.44 4.57
N SER A 33 -9.07 -7.14 5.49
CA SER A 33 -9.14 -7.78 6.82
C SER A 33 -9.45 -9.28 6.81
N LYS A 34 -9.76 -9.87 5.64
CA LYS A 34 -9.94 -11.33 5.49
C LYS A 34 -8.64 -12.06 5.12
N ILE A 35 -7.60 -11.34 4.74
CA ILE A 35 -6.27 -11.92 4.50
C ILE A 35 -5.70 -12.25 5.88
N GLY A 36 -5.34 -13.50 6.13
CA GLY A 36 -4.82 -13.89 7.44
C GLY A 36 -3.40 -13.37 7.64
N TYR A 37 -3.03 -13.03 8.89
CA TYR A 37 -1.64 -12.69 9.23
C TYR A 37 -0.66 -13.79 8.80
N LYS A 38 -1.05 -15.06 8.98
CA LYS A 38 -0.27 -16.24 8.55
C LYS A 38 0.06 -16.30 7.06
N ASP A 39 -0.68 -15.56 6.24
CA ASP A 39 -0.51 -15.53 4.79
C ASP A 39 0.45 -14.43 4.34
N ILE A 40 0.95 -13.59 5.27
CA ILE A 40 1.83 -12.46 5.01
C ILE A 40 3.24 -12.79 5.51
N ARG A 41 4.25 -12.48 4.70
CA ARG A 41 5.66 -12.60 5.09
C ARG A 41 6.44 -11.40 4.60
N ILE A 42 7.30 -10.86 5.44
CA ILE A 42 8.36 -9.96 5.00
C ILE A 42 9.44 -10.83 4.36
N ILE A 43 9.78 -10.55 3.11
CA ILE A 43 10.80 -11.30 2.35
C ILE A 43 12.05 -10.47 2.05
N PHE A 44 11.97 -9.15 2.21
CA PHE A 44 13.11 -8.25 2.13
C PHE A 44 12.86 -6.99 2.96
N GLN A 45 13.91 -6.49 3.60
CA GLN A 45 13.96 -5.20 4.29
C GLN A 45 15.36 -4.64 4.04
N SER A 46 15.45 -3.41 3.55
CA SER A 46 16.74 -2.73 3.36
C SER A 46 16.66 -1.32 3.91
N GLU A 47 17.59 -1.02 4.81
CA GLU A 47 17.82 0.34 5.29
C GLU A 47 18.48 1.21 4.21
N GLU A 48 19.37 0.63 3.39
CA GLU A 48 20.09 1.36 2.32
C GLU A 48 19.19 1.70 1.11
N GLU A 49 18.27 0.79 0.76
CA GLU A 49 17.27 1.01 -0.29
C GLU A 49 15.98 1.65 0.24
N GLU A 50 15.90 1.88 1.56
CA GLU A 50 14.73 2.38 2.28
C GLU A 50 13.42 1.73 1.78
N GLY A 51 13.28 0.43 2.00
CA GLY A 51 12.07 -0.26 1.54
C GLY A 51 11.87 -1.65 2.11
N TYR A 52 10.63 -2.11 1.98
CA TYR A 52 10.19 -3.44 2.39
C TYR A 52 9.56 -4.18 1.23
N MET A 53 9.80 -5.49 1.17
CA MET A 53 9.10 -6.40 0.27
C MET A 53 8.32 -7.45 1.07
N TYR A 54 7.07 -7.62 0.68
CA TYR A 54 6.14 -8.56 1.29
C TYR A 54 5.68 -9.60 0.27
N GLU A 55 5.55 -10.83 0.75
CA GLU A 55 4.83 -11.92 0.11
C GLU A 55 3.45 -12.05 0.77
N ILE A 56 2.39 -12.13 -0.04
CA ILE A 56 1.06 -12.54 0.42
C ILE A 56 0.62 -13.80 -0.33
N LYS A 57 0.34 -14.88 0.41
CA LYS A 57 -0.19 -16.13 -0.15
C LYS A 57 -1.67 -15.99 -0.47
N GLY A 58 -2.00 -16.06 -1.75
CA GLY A 58 -3.38 -16.12 -2.24
C GLY A 58 -3.82 -17.53 -2.59
N SER A 59 -5.13 -17.71 -2.75
CA SER A 59 -5.69 -18.99 -3.23
C SER A 59 -5.45 -19.28 -4.70
N LYS A 60 -5.14 -18.25 -5.51
CA LYS A 60 -4.89 -18.36 -6.95
C LYS A 60 -3.43 -18.22 -7.33
N GLN A 61 -2.70 -17.38 -6.62
CA GLN A 61 -1.29 -17.09 -6.85
C GLN A 61 -0.66 -16.48 -5.59
N THR A 62 0.66 -16.38 -5.59
CA THR A 62 1.41 -15.58 -4.62
C THR A 62 1.50 -14.14 -5.12
N TYR A 63 1.33 -13.19 -4.21
CA TYR A 63 1.44 -11.78 -4.49
C TYR A 63 2.70 -11.20 -3.87
N PHE A 64 3.38 -10.35 -4.61
CA PHE A 64 4.53 -9.59 -4.15
C PHE A 64 4.18 -8.11 -4.08
N LEU A 65 4.58 -7.46 -2.99
CA LEU A 65 4.38 -6.04 -2.75
C LEU A 65 5.71 -5.44 -2.32
N ARG A 66 6.13 -4.34 -2.94
CA ARG A 66 7.25 -3.52 -2.46
C ARG A 66 6.75 -2.12 -2.10
N ILE A 67 7.15 -1.66 -0.92
CA ILE A 67 7.03 -0.28 -0.49
C ILE A 67 8.44 0.30 -0.56
N ASP A 68 8.68 1.22 -1.50
CA ASP A 68 9.96 1.88 -1.72
C ASP A 68 9.83 3.35 -1.28
N TYR A 69 10.37 3.66 -0.11
CA TYR A 69 10.26 5.00 0.49
C TYR A 69 11.10 6.00 -0.28
N LYS A 70 12.31 5.60 -0.67
CA LYS A 70 13.28 6.43 -1.37
C LYS A 70 12.74 6.95 -2.70
N ASN A 71 12.16 6.05 -3.49
CA ASN A 71 11.62 6.37 -4.82
C ASN A 71 10.13 6.73 -4.78
N LYS A 72 9.51 6.74 -3.59
CA LYS A 72 8.07 6.95 -3.38
C LYS A 72 7.22 6.08 -4.31
N ALA A 73 7.50 4.78 -4.30
CA ALA A 73 6.84 3.83 -5.17
C ALA A 73 6.17 2.69 -4.39
N LEU A 74 4.95 2.35 -4.81
CA LEU A 74 4.26 1.14 -4.43
C LEU A 74 4.26 0.21 -5.64
N ILE A 75 4.81 -0.99 -5.49
CA ILE A 75 4.97 -1.97 -6.58
C ILE A 75 4.20 -3.22 -6.21
N HIS A 76 3.39 -3.74 -7.14
CA HIS A 76 2.58 -4.91 -6.84
C HIS A 76 2.06 -5.66 -8.08
N ASN A 77 2.22 -6.99 -8.07
CA ASN A 77 1.91 -7.90 -9.18
C ASN A 77 0.43 -8.36 -9.30
N CYS A 78 -0.54 -7.58 -8.80
CA CYS A 78 -1.94 -7.99 -8.82
C CYS A 78 -2.71 -7.41 -10.01
N ASP A 79 -3.45 -8.25 -10.73
CA ASP A 79 -4.35 -7.79 -11.82
C ASP A 79 -5.28 -6.63 -11.45
N ASP A 80 -5.84 -6.65 -10.22
CA ASP A 80 -6.73 -5.57 -9.75
C ASP A 80 -5.96 -4.25 -9.51
N TRP A 81 -4.68 -4.34 -9.13
CA TRP A 81 -3.77 -3.21 -8.98
C TRP A 81 -3.48 -2.60 -10.35
N MET A 82 -3.12 -3.44 -11.32
CA MET A 82 -2.83 -3.06 -12.70
C MET A 82 -4.01 -2.38 -13.40
N ARG A 83 -5.22 -2.93 -13.23
CA ARG A 83 -6.39 -2.44 -13.95
C ARG A 83 -7.08 -1.25 -13.29
N ARG A 84 -7.01 -1.12 -11.95
CA ARG A 84 -7.82 -0.14 -11.20
C ARG A 84 -7.04 0.69 -10.20
N GLY A 85 -6.00 0.15 -9.57
CA GLY A 85 -5.23 0.84 -8.53
C GLY A 85 -4.54 2.10 -9.07
N MET A 86 -3.89 1.98 -10.23
CA MET A 86 -3.17 3.07 -10.88
C MET A 86 -4.05 4.23 -11.38
N ARG A 87 -5.32 3.97 -11.72
CA ARG A 87 -6.21 4.97 -12.34
C ARG A 87 -7.01 5.79 -11.32
N GLU A 88 -7.26 5.24 -10.13
CA GLU A 88 -8.15 5.84 -9.14
C GLU A 88 -7.43 6.29 -7.84
N TYR A 89 -6.10 6.17 -7.76
CA TYR A 89 -5.33 6.37 -6.51
C TYR A 89 -5.89 5.55 -5.33
N ARG A 90 -6.42 4.36 -5.61
CA ARG A 90 -6.99 3.46 -4.60
C ARG A 90 -6.06 2.31 -4.32
N LEU A 91 -5.70 2.13 -3.06
CA LEU A 91 -4.91 0.97 -2.63
C LEU A 91 -5.70 -0.32 -2.85
N CYS A 92 -5.01 -1.34 -3.36
CA CYS A 92 -5.56 -2.68 -3.44
C CYS A 92 -5.72 -3.26 -2.02
N LYS A 93 -6.56 -4.29 -1.89
CA LYS A 93 -6.77 -4.99 -0.61
C LYS A 93 -5.48 -5.52 0.03
N HIS A 94 -4.44 -5.79 -0.76
CA HIS A 94 -3.18 -6.33 -0.28
C HIS A 94 -2.35 -5.24 0.44
N PHE A 95 -2.18 -4.06 -0.15
CA PHE A 95 -1.55 -2.92 0.55
C PHE A 95 -2.34 -2.50 1.78
N LEU A 96 -3.67 -2.43 1.69
CA LEU A 96 -4.51 -2.14 2.85
C LEU A 96 -4.26 -3.12 3.99
N ARG A 97 -4.06 -4.40 3.67
CA ARG A 97 -3.74 -5.42 4.67
C ARG A 97 -2.35 -5.21 5.25
N ILE A 98 -1.34 -4.89 4.44
CA ILE A 98 0.01 -4.61 4.95
C ILE A 98 -0.04 -3.42 5.94
N PHE A 99 -0.69 -2.32 5.57
CA PHE A 99 -0.84 -1.16 6.46
C PHE A 99 -1.66 -1.41 7.72
N GLN A 100 -2.47 -2.49 7.76
CA GLN A 100 -3.15 -2.93 8.99
C GLN A 100 -2.23 -3.69 9.95
N GLU A 101 -1.09 -4.21 9.47
CA GLU A 101 -0.25 -5.16 10.21
C GLU A 101 1.15 -4.65 10.51
N ILE A 102 1.68 -3.69 9.75
CA ILE A 102 2.97 -3.05 10.08
C ILE A 102 2.82 -2.14 11.31
N TYR A 103 3.96 -1.71 11.87
CA TYR A 103 3.97 -0.87 13.07
C TYR A 103 3.16 0.42 12.84
N GLU A 104 2.29 0.76 13.80
CA GLU A 104 1.29 1.83 13.62
C GLU A 104 1.93 3.17 13.23
N LYS A 105 3.04 3.54 13.88
CA LYS A 105 3.76 4.79 13.57
C LYS A 105 4.24 4.81 12.12
N GLU A 106 4.84 3.72 11.67
CA GLU A 106 5.37 3.58 10.31
C GLU A 106 4.23 3.60 9.29
N ALA A 107 3.17 2.82 9.50
CA ALA A 107 1.97 2.86 8.66
C ALA A 107 1.43 4.29 8.53
N LYS A 108 1.35 5.00 9.64
CA LYS A 108 0.81 6.38 9.67
C LYS A 108 1.69 7.32 8.86
N GLU A 109 3.00 7.31 9.06
CA GLU A 109 3.95 8.16 8.31
C GLU A 109 3.80 7.95 6.80
N ILE A 110 3.72 6.69 6.35
CA ILE A 110 3.62 6.35 4.93
C ILE A 110 2.26 6.76 4.34
N LEU A 111 1.16 6.47 5.04
CA LEU A 111 -0.19 6.80 4.57
C LEU A 111 -0.39 8.31 4.46
N ILE A 112 0.17 9.07 5.41
CA ILE A 112 0.15 10.54 5.35
C ILE A 112 0.97 11.02 4.15
N ASP A 113 2.18 10.48 3.93
CA ASP A 113 2.99 10.88 2.77
C ASP A 113 2.32 10.53 1.43
N LEU A 114 1.65 9.37 1.33
CA LEU A 114 0.84 8.98 0.17
C LEU A 114 -0.31 9.97 -0.12
N LEU A 115 -0.91 10.55 0.92
CA LEU A 115 -2.01 11.51 0.79
C LEU A 115 -1.49 12.92 0.43
N LEU A 116 -0.34 13.34 0.96
CA LEU A 116 0.22 14.67 0.73
C LEU A 116 1.06 14.76 -0.54
N ASN A 117 1.77 13.69 -0.90
CA ASN A 117 2.74 13.68 -1.98
C ASN A 117 2.31 12.76 -3.13
N THR A 118 3.00 12.89 -4.25
CA THR A 118 2.82 11.99 -5.39
C THR A 118 3.71 10.78 -5.22
N TRP A 119 3.10 9.60 -5.27
CA TRP A 119 3.77 8.32 -5.30
C TRP A 119 3.49 7.62 -6.63
N SER A 120 4.45 6.85 -7.10
CA SER A 120 4.32 6.00 -8.27
C SER A 120 3.66 4.67 -7.89
N PHE A 121 2.73 4.21 -8.73
CA PHE A 121 2.01 2.95 -8.54
C PHE A 121 2.40 2.07 -9.72
N LEU A 122 3.26 1.08 -9.49
CA LEU A 122 3.96 0.32 -10.55
C LEU A 122 3.57 -1.16 -10.53
N ASP A 123 3.67 -1.83 -11.68
CA ASP A 123 3.68 -3.29 -11.72
C ASP A 123 5.02 -3.84 -11.25
N SER A 124 5.03 -5.10 -10.79
CA SER A 124 6.30 -5.82 -10.60
C SER A 124 7.07 -5.98 -11.91
N ASP A 125 6.36 -6.11 -13.03
CA ASP A 125 6.98 -6.29 -14.35
C ASP A 125 7.69 -5.00 -14.79
N ASP A 126 7.19 -3.82 -14.40
CA ASP A 126 7.83 -2.52 -14.64
C ASP A 126 9.11 -2.32 -13.80
N TYR A 127 9.21 -3.00 -12.66
CA TYR A 127 10.33 -2.85 -11.73
C TYR A 127 11.45 -3.89 -11.96
N LEU A 128 11.11 -5.07 -12.46
CA LEU A 128 12.07 -6.15 -12.72
C LEU A 128 12.82 -6.01 -14.05
N GLY A 129 12.54 -4.97 -14.84
CA GLY A 129 13.34 -4.53 -15.98
C GLY A 129 13.88 -5.69 -16.83
N TYR A 130 13.02 -6.27 -17.67
CA TYR A 130 13.51 -6.97 -18.86
C TYR A 130 13.98 -5.96 -19.91
#